data_AF-A0A9X8QM04-F1
#
_entry.id   AF-A0A9X8QM04-F1
#
_cell.length_a   1.000
_cell.length_b   1.000
_cell.length_c   1.000
_cell.angle_alpha   90.00
_cell.angle_beta   90.00
_cell.angle_gamma   90.00
#
_symmetry.space_group_name_H-M   'P 1'
#
loop_
_entity.id
_entity.type
_entity.pdbx_description
1 polymer ?
#
loop_
_entity_poly.entity_id
_entity_poly.type
_entity_poly.pdbx_seq_one_letter_code
_entity_poly.pdbx_strand_id
1 'polypeptide(L)'
;MKPNLYSFATKELSQDAFICWLLSWASPKYEQVDPALYACGQGLVTALLRKRLSSVPEVIHSVKVERQFKRIDVLCTINDKYVILIEDKTTSKNSKHQLATYLELITKKYPPETHTVVPIYFKTHDQSSYASVLKNLYEVFTRGDFLAVLAEGIRNGVSNEIFLDFYAYLSGIEEGVQGYLTNSYESWDKHAWIGFFKHVQAELGKGKWDQIPHQYMAFWWGGHGDELVSKRYLQLNQKELQIRISVKDDSQRKVVRSQWARRVIQAAKAQGIEFSKVKYHEGKTMALAAGNYLQVDEAGIVDIPSTIAYLRQVEDFLKGLAEEIVEAA
;
A
#
# COMPACT_ATOMS: atom_id res chain seq x y z
N MET A 1 -25.11 12.04 13.38
CA MET A 1 -24.40 10.86 12.86
C MET A 1 -24.68 9.67 13.77
N LYS A 2 -25.02 8.52 13.19
CA LYS A 2 -25.14 7.26 13.94
C LYS A 2 -23.72 6.78 14.33
N PRO A 3 -23.46 6.30 15.56
CA PRO A 3 -22.20 5.68 15.92
C PRO A 3 -21.90 4.46 15.04
N ASN A 4 -20.63 4.25 14.69
CA ASN A 4 -20.17 3.10 13.91
C ASN A 4 -19.28 2.20 14.77
N LEU A 5 -19.57 0.90 14.80
CA LEU A 5 -18.85 -0.08 15.61
C LEU A 5 -17.33 -0.09 15.33
N TYR A 6 -16.94 0.00 14.06
CA TYR A 6 -15.55 -0.10 13.63
C TYR A 6 -14.76 1.20 13.79
N SER A 7 -15.42 2.30 14.17
CA SER A 7 -14.71 3.46 14.71
C SER A 7 -13.97 3.14 16.01
N PHE A 8 -14.44 2.14 16.76
CA PHE A 8 -13.80 1.66 17.99
C PHE A 8 -13.01 0.36 17.77
N ALA A 9 -13.49 -0.50 16.87
CA ALA A 9 -12.91 -1.81 16.56
C ALA A 9 -11.94 -1.76 15.36
N THR A 10 -10.89 -0.94 15.44
CA THR A 10 -9.98 -0.61 14.31
C THR A 10 -8.78 -1.56 14.14
N LYS A 11 -8.66 -2.59 14.97
CA LYS A 11 -7.49 -3.50 15.00
C LYS A 11 -7.70 -4.70 14.07
N GLU A 12 -6.59 -5.35 13.70
CA GLU A 12 -6.58 -6.57 12.86
C GLU A 12 -7.55 -7.64 13.40
N LEU A 13 -7.58 -7.87 14.71
CA LEU A 13 -8.51 -8.82 15.34
C LEU A 13 -9.99 -8.58 15.03
N SER A 14 -10.40 -7.33 14.89
CA SER A 14 -11.78 -6.97 14.56
C SER A 14 -12.09 -7.23 13.09
N GLN A 15 -11.11 -7.01 12.22
CA GLN A 15 -11.19 -7.36 10.80
C GLN A 15 -11.20 -8.89 10.61
N ASP A 16 -10.36 -9.65 11.33
CA ASP A 16 -10.37 -11.11 11.33
C ASP A 16 -11.75 -11.66 11.68
N ALA A 17 -12.35 -11.10 12.74
CA ALA A 17 -13.68 -11.50 13.20
C ALA A 17 -14.75 -11.22 12.15
N PHE A 18 -14.69 -10.05 11.49
CA PHE A 18 -15.62 -9.71 10.41
C PHE A 18 -15.46 -10.63 9.20
N ILE A 19 -14.21 -10.90 8.77
CA ILE A 19 -13.93 -11.83 7.67
C ILE A 19 -14.46 -13.23 8.01
N CYS A 20 -14.19 -13.75 9.22
CA CYS A 20 -14.72 -15.03 9.66
C CYS A 20 -16.25 -15.06 9.67
N TRP A 21 -16.87 -13.99 10.16
CA TRP A 21 -18.32 -13.84 10.23
C TRP A 21 -18.95 -13.86 8.83
N LEU A 22 -18.43 -13.06 7.89
CA LEU A 22 -18.93 -13.01 6.52
C LEU A 22 -18.68 -14.31 5.73
N LEU A 23 -17.52 -14.95 5.91
CA LEU A 23 -17.25 -16.27 5.32
C LEU A 23 -18.19 -17.35 5.86
N SER A 24 -18.57 -17.28 7.14
CA SER A 24 -19.50 -18.24 7.73
C SER A 24 -20.87 -18.20 7.08
N TRP A 25 -21.33 -17.01 6.67
CA TRP A 25 -22.58 -16.84 5.92
C TRP A 25 -22.60 -17.58 4.60
N ALA A 26 -21.45 -17.90 4.00
CA ALA A 26 -21.41 -18.72 2.79
C ALA A 26 -21.90 -20.17 3.01
N SER A 27 -22.13 -20.62 4.24
CA SER A 27 -22.63 -22.00 4.46
C SER A 27 -24.09 -22.14 4.02
N PRO A 28 -24.46 -23.20 3.26
CA PRO A 28 -25.85 -23.44 2.81
C PRO A 28 -26.89 -23.47 3.93
N LYS A 29 -26.49 -23.83 5.15
CA LYS A 29 -27.40 -23.82 6.31
C LYS A 29 -27.94 -22.42 6.66
N TYR A 30 -27.33 -21.36 6.15
CA TYR A 30 -27.75 -19.98 6.38
C TYR A 30 -28.51 -19.37 5.20
N GLU A 31 -28.67 -20.09 4.08
CA GLU A 31 -29.37 -19.60 2.89
C GLU A 31 -30.77 -19.09 3.19
N GLN A 32 -31.53 -19.83 4.01
CA GLN A 32 -32.89 -19.46 4.41
C GLN A 32 -32.94 -18.52 5.62
N VAL A 33 -31.82 -18.27 6.29
CA VAL A 33 -31.75 -17.41 7.49
C VAL A 33 -31.60 -15.95 7.08
N ASP A 34 -30.66 -15.67 6.17
CA ASP A 34 -30.48 -14.36 5.56
C ASP A 34 -29.94 -14.57 4.14
N PRO A 35 -30.82 -14.63 3.13
CA PRO A 35 -30.43 -14.90 1.75
C PRO A 35 -29.43 -13.88 1.19
N ALA A 36 -29.52 -12.62 1.61
CA ALA A 36 -28.64 -11.55 1.13
C ALA A 36 -27.23 -11.70 1.70
N LEU A 37 -27.09 -11.95 3.01
CA LEU A 37 -25.80 -12.24 3.63
C LEU A 37 -25.21 -13.56 3.13
N TYR A 38 -26.03 -14.58 2.93
CA TYR A 38 -25.61 -15.84 2.33
C TYR A 38 -24.99 -15.62 0.94
N ALA A 39 -25.70 -14.91 0.05
CA ALA A 39 -25.21 -14.58 -1.28
C ALA A 39 -23.93 -13.73 -1.23
N CYS A 40 -23.82 -12.78 -0.30
CA CYS A 40 -22.60 -12.00 -0.13
C CYS A 40 -21.42 -12.84 0.37
N GLY A 41 -21.64 -13.76 1.32
CA GLY A 41 -20.64 -14.71 1.79
C GLY A 41 -20.13 -15.61 0.66
N GLN A 42 -21.04 -16.13 -0.17
CA GLN A 42 -20.72 -16.88 -1.40
C GLN A 42 -19.88 -16.04 -2.38
N GLY A 43 -20.25 -14.77 -2.54
CA GLY A 43 -19.50 -13.79 -3.33
C GLY A 43 -18.07 -13.57 -2.83
N LEU A 44 -17.89 -13.45 -1.51
CA LEU A 44 -16.56 -13.31 -0.90
C LEU A 44 -15.70 -14.56 -1.13
N VAL A 45 -16.24 -15.76 -0.90
CA VAL A 45 -15.53 -17.02 -1.16
C VAL A 45 -15.08 -17.08 -2.62
N THR A 46 -16.00 -16.77 -3.54
CA THR A 46 -15.73 -16.75 -4.97
C THR A 46 -14.62 -15.76 -5.33
N ALA A 47 -14.69 -14.53 -4.81
CA ALA A 47 -13.69 -13.49 -5.07
C ALA A 47 -12.29 -13.92 -4.58
N LEU A 48 -12.21 -14.55 -3.40
CA LEU A 48 -10.96 -15.06 -2.84
C LEU A 48 -10.39 -16.21 -3.69
N LEU A 49 -11.20 -17.20 -4.06
CA LEU A 49 -10.75 -18.32 -4.90
C LEU A 49 -10.28 -17.85 -6.29
N ARG A 50 -10.98 -16.89 -6.90
CA ARG A 50 -10.63 -16.32 -8.21
C ARG A 50 -9.30 -15.57 -8.23
N LYS A 51 -8.73 -15.20 -7.08
CA LYS A 51 -7.38 -14.63 -7.03
C LYS A 51 -6.33 -15.58 -7.59
N ARG A 52 -6.54 -16.90 -7.46
CA ARG A 52 -5.59 -17.93 -7.89
C ARG A 52 -6.16 -18.89 -8.92
N LEU A 53 -7.47 -19.13 -8.91
CA LEU A 53 -8.11 -20.16 -9.71
C LEU A 53 -8.86 -19.55 -10.89
N SER A 54 -8.66 -20.11 -12.09
CA SER A 54 -9.44 -19.76 -13.28
C SER A 54 -10.88 -20.27 -13.23
N SER A 55 -11.11 -21.38 -12.53
CA SER A 55 -12.44 -21.95 -12.28
C SER A 55 -12.65 -22.15 -10.78
N VAL A 56 -13.82 -21.74 -10.29
CA VAL A 56 -14.26 -21.93 -8.90
C VAL A 56 -15.39 -22.97 -8.86
N PRO A 57 -15.64 -23.65 -7.73
CA PRO A 57 -16.77 -24.57 -7.64
C PRO A 57 -18.09 -23.85 -7.93
N GLU A 58 -18.93 -24.46 -8.76
CA GLU A 58 -20.26 -23.91 -9.10
C GLU A 58 -21.21 -23.93 -7.90
N VAL A 59 -21.08 -24.92 -7.03
CA VAL A 59 -21.91 -25.10 -5.84
C VAL A 59 -21.00 -25.24 -4.62
N ILE A 60 -21.28 -24.44 -3.59
CA ILE A 60 -20.64 -24.55 -2.28
C ILE A 60 -21.59 -25.30 -1.36
N HIS A 61 -21.26 -26.55 -1.01
CA HIS A 61 -22.07 -27.40 -0.14
C HIS A 61 -21.52 -27.50 1.30
N SER A 62 -20.22 -27.24 1.52
CA SER A 62 -19.63 -27.17 2.86
C SER A 62 -18.68 -25.97 3.02
N VAL A 63 -18.76 -25.33 4.19
CA VAL A 63 -17.91 -24.20 4.58
C VAL A 63 -17.48 -24.40 6.02
N LYS A 64 -16.17 -24.41 6.27
CA LYS A 64 -15.59 -24.52 7.60
C LYS A 64 -14.59 -23.38 7.82
N VAL A 65 -14.92 -22.48 8.74
CA VAL A 65 -14.08 -21.33 9.11
C VAL A 65 -13.38 -21.63 10.44
N GLU A 66 -12.05 -21.49 10.47
CA GLU A 66 -11.21 -21.61 11.66
C GLU A 66 -10.45 -20.28 11.86
N ARG A 67 -10.67 -19.61 12.99
CA ARG A 67 -9.99 -18.36 13.35
C ARG A 67 -8.72 -18.65 14.17
N GLN A 68 -7.63 -17.94 13.90
CA GLN A 68 -6.36 -18.05 14.64
C GLN A 68 -5.76 -19.47 14.68
N PHE A 69 -6.02 -20.29 13.66
CA PHE A 69 -5.52 -21.66 13.58
C PHE A 69 -3.99 -21.67 13.53
N LYS A 70 -3.33 -22.09 14.62
CA LYS A 70 -1.86 -22.06 14.73
C LYS A 70 -1.25 -20.69 14.38
N ARG A 71 -1.91 -19.60 14.80
CA ARG A 71 -1.52 -18.19 14.53
C ARG A 71 -1.77 -17.68 13.10
N ILE A 72 -2.43 -18.45 12.26
CA ILE A 72 -2.99 -17.98 10.99
C ILE A 72 -4.29 -17.27 11.27
N ASP A 73 -4.45 -16.04 10.79
CA ASP A 73 -5.58 -15.17 11.12
C ASP A 73 -6.93 -15.82 10.77
N VAL A 74 -7.09 -16.25 9.51
CA VAL A 74 -8.29 -16.99 9.05
C VAL A 74 -7.92 -18.16 8.14
N LEU A 75 -8.50 -19.33 8.40
CA LEU A 75 -8.45 -20.48 7.53
C LEU A 75 -9.88 -20.90 7.17
N CYS A 76 -10.21 -20.98 5.89
CA CYS A 76 -11.53 -21.38 5.43
C CYS A 76 -11.44 -22.57 4.47
N THR A 77 -12.11 -23.67 4.79
CA THR A 77 -12.20 -24.85 3.92
C THR A 77 -13.57 -24.88 3.23
N ILE A 78 -13.56 -24.97 1.91
CA ILE A 78 -14.75 -25.01 1.05
C ILE A 78 -14.82 -26.38 0.37
N ASN A 79 -15.97 -27.04 0.48
CA ASN A 79 -16.25 -28.35 -0.10
C ASN A 79 -15.18 -29.41 0.24
N ASP A 80 -14.58 -29.28 1.44
CA ASP A 80 -13.51 -30.15 1.93
C ASP A 80 -12.32 -30.30 0.96
N LYS A 81 -12.15 -29.35 0.03
CA LYS A 81 -11.18 -29.41 -1.07
C LYS A 81 -10.38 -28.12 -1.22
N TYR A 82 -11.05 -26.97 -1.23
CA TYR A 82 -10.39 -25.69 -1.41
C TYR A 82 -10.10 -25.07 -0.04
N VAL A 83 -8.84 -24.71 0.20
CA VAL A 83 -8.39 -24.18 1.49
C VAL A 83 -7.90 -22.76 1.29
N ILE A 84 -8.70 -21.79 1.70
CA ILE A 84 -8.36 -20.38 1.68
C ILE A 84 -7.58 -20.07 2.96
N LEU A 85 -6.31 -19.73 2.79
CA LEU A 85 -5.38 -19.37 3.86
C LEU A 85 -5.22 -17.86 3.87
N ILE A 86 -5.75 -17.16 4.88
CA ILE A 86 -5.73 -15.70 4.94
C ILE A 86 -4.76 -15.24 6.03
N GLU A 87 -3.79 -14.42 5.64
CA GLU A 87 -3.07 -13.53 6.55
C GLU A 87 -3.70 -12.14 6.43
N ASP A 88 -4.26 -11.62 7.52
CA ASP A 88 -4.92 -10.33 7.57
C ASP A 88 -3.99 -9.24 8.06
N LYS A 89 -4.03 -8.08 7.41
CA LYS A 89 -3.26 -6.91 7.80
C LYS A 89 -4.06 -5.64 7.57
N THR A 90 -4.21 -4.82 8.62
CA THR A 90 -4.76 -3.47 8.48
C THR A 90 -3.63 -2.53 8.07
N THR A 91 -2.93 -1.92 9.02
CA THR A 91 -1.81 -1.00 8.78
C THR A 91 -0.46 -1.69 8.72
N SER A 92 -0.27 -2.78 9.46
CA SER A 92 1.03 -3.44 9.61
C SER A 92 1.47 -4.19 8.34
N LYS A 93 2.76 -4.49 8.25
CA LYS A 93 3.33 -5.34 7.19
C LYS A 93 3.72 -6.67 7.80
N ASN A 94 3.60 -7.75 7.04
CA ASN A 94 4.07 -9.05 7.51
C ASN A 94 5.61 -9.12 7.59
N SER A 95 6.09 -10.02 8.45
CA SER A 95 7.46 -10.52 8.34
C SER A 95 7.57 -11.51 7.18
N LYS A 96 8.70 -11.50 6.45
CA LYS A 96 8.92 -12.41 5.31
C LYS A 96 8.83 -13.88 5.69
N HIS A 97 9.30 -14.25 6.88
CA HIS A 97 9.35 -15.65 7.32
C HIS A 97 7.97 -16.19 7.71
N GLN A 98 7.05 -15.31 8.10
CA GLN A 98 5.72 -15.70 8.58
C GLN A 98 4.89 -16.36 7.47
N LEU A 99 4.80 -15.71 6.30
CA LEU A 99 4.01 -16.22 5.17
C LEU A 99 4.50 -17.59 4.69
N ALA A 100 5.81 -17.75 4.50
CA ALA A 100 6.40 -19.02 4.09
C ALA A 100 6.08 -20.15 5.10
N THR A 101 6.25 -19.86 6.39
CA THR A 101 5.98 -20.82 7.48
C THR A 101 4.52 -21.26 7.49
N TYR A 102 3.59 -20.33 7.31
CA TYR A 102 2.15 -20.62 7.31
C TYR A 102 1.73 -21.44 6.09
N LEU A 103 2.25 -21.09 4.91
CA LEU A 103 1.96 -21.85 3.70
C LEU A 103 2.51 -23.28 3.77
N GLU A 104 3.74 -23.48 4.26
CA GLU A 104 4.32 -24.81 4.48
C GLU A 104 3.47 -25.63 5.44
N LEU A 105 3.09 -25.03 6.58
CA LEU A 105 2.27 -25.68 7.59
C LEU A 105 0.91 -26.14 7.04
N ILE A 106 0.26 -25.31 6.23
CA ILE A 106 -1.04 -25.62 5.65
C ILE A 106 -0.92 -26.64 4.53
N THR A 107 0.10 -26.53 3.67
CA THR A 107 0.33 -27.50 2.60
C THR A 107 0.63 -28.90 3.16
N LYS A 108 1.30 -28.99 4.32
CA LYS A 108 1.49 -30.27 5.02
C LYS A 108 0.19 -30.86 5.59
N LYS A 109 -0.72 -30.01 6.09
CA LYS A 109 -2.04 -30.44 6.61
C LYS A 109 -3.01 -30.79 5.49
N TYR A 110 -2.92 -30.11 4.35
CA TYR A 110 -3.80 -30.24 3.18
C TYR A 110 -2.95 -30.52 1.94
N PRO A 111 -2.62 -31.79 1.68
CA PRO A 111 -1.72 -32.16 0.60
C PRO A 111 -2.28 -31.80 -0.79
N PRO A 112 -1.42 -31.33 -1.72
CA PRO A 112 -1.85 -30.83 -3.03
C PRO A 112 -2.50 -31.90 -3.93
N GLU A 113 -2.32 -33.18 -3.63
CA GLU A 113 -2.94 -34.30 -4.34
C GLU A 113 -4.46 -34.36 -4.13
N THR A 114 -4.95 -33.79 -3.02
CA THR A 114 -6.36 -33.87 -2.60
C THR A 114 -6.98 -32.50 -2.36
N HIS A 115 -6.17 -31.47 -2.14
CA HIS A 115 -6.62 -30.13 -1.80
C HIS A 115 -6.00 -29.06 -2.69
N THR A 116 -6.67 -27.91 -2.77
CA THR A 116 -6.16 -26.73 -3.45
C THR A 116 -6.05 -25.59 -2.44
N VAL A 117 -4.81 -25.21 -2.11
CA VAL A 117 -4.53 -24.11 -1.16
C VAL A 117 -4.46 -22.78 -1.91
N VAL A 118 -5.29 -21.83 -1.49
CA VAL A 118 -5.35 -20.46 -1.99
C VAL A 118 -4.88 -19.50 -0.87
N PRO A 119 -3.58 -19.17 -0.82
CA PRO A 119 -3.02 -18.23 0.14
C PRO A 119 -3.33 -16.79 -0.27
N ILE A 120 -3.97 -16.04 0.63
CA ILE A 120 -4.42 -14.68 0.45
C ILE A 120 -3.77 -13.78 1.50
N TYR A 121 -3.17 -12.70 1.05
CA TYR A 121 -2.74 -11.59 1.89
C TYR A 121 -3.82 -10.51 1.82
N PHE A 122 -4.60 -10.41 2.87
CA PHE A 122 -5.75 -9.54 2.96
C PHE A 122 -5.33 -8.19 3.55
N LYS A 123 -5.48 -7.10 2.78
CA LYS A 123 -4.86 -5.81 3.11
C LYS A 123 -5.83 -4.64 2.88
N THR A 124 -6.37 -4.10 3.97
CA THR A 124 -7.39 -3.03 3.92
C THR A 124 -6.83 -1.60 4.05
N HIS A 125 -5.57 -1.44 4.46
CA HIS A 125 -4.85 -0.17 4.31
C HIS A 125 -3.71 -0.31 3.32
N ASP A 126 -3.27 0.80 2.76
CA ASP A 126 -2.33 0.79 1.66
C ASP A 126 -0.89 0.51 2.10
N GLN A 127 -0.12 -0.12 1.20
CA GLN A 127 1.33 -0.26 1.34
C GLN A 127 2.01 -0.07 -0.02
N SER A 128 3.23 0.46 -0.02
CA SER A 128 3.95 0.81 -1.23
C SER A 128 4.43 -0.36 -2.09
N SER A 129 4.45 -1.59 -1.56
CA SER A 129 4.88 -2.75 -2.35
C SER A 129 4.38 -4.05 -1.76
N TYR A 130 3.94 -4.94 -2.64
CA TYR A 130 3.54 -6.32 -2.32
C TYR A 130 4.57 -7.35 -2.84
N ALA A 131 5.75 -6.93 -3.29
CA ALA A 131 6.73 -7.83 -3.90
C ALA A 131 7.14 -8.99 -2.97
N SER A 132 7.26 -8.73 -1.67
CA SER A 132 7.55 -9.81 -0.70
C SER A 132 6.38 -10.76 -0.49
N VAL A 133 5.14 -10.29 -0.65
CA VAL A 133 3.92 -11.11 -0.54
C VAL A 133 3.85 -12.08 -1.73
N LEU A 134 3.97 -11.54 -2.94
CA LEU A 134 3.98 -12.31 -4.19
C LEU A 134 5.14 -13.31 -4.23
N LYS A 135 6.34 -12.92 -3.76
CA LYS A 135 7.49 -13.83 -3.64
C LYS A 135 7.21 -15.03 -2.72
N ASN A 136 6.32 -14.89 -1.74
CA ASN A 136 5.88 -15.97 -0.86
C ASN A 136 4.64 -16.71 -1.39
N LEU A 137 4.27 -16.51 -2.66
CA LEU A 137 3.17 -17.18 -3.35
C LEU A 137 1.77 -16.85 -2.82
N TYR A 138 1.63 -15.74 -2.09
CA TYR A 138 0.33 -15.22 -1.66
C TYR A 138 -0.25 -14.29 -2.71
N GLU A 139 -1.55 -14.41 -2.97
CA GLU A 139 -2.30 -13.44 -3.75
C GLU A 139 -2.72 -12.27 -2.88
N VAL A 140 -2.72 -11.06 -3.45
CA VAL A 140 -3.12 -9.85 -2.71
C VAL A 140 -4.63 -9.62 -2.88
N PHE A 141 -5.34 -9.49 -1.76
CA PHE A 141 -6.74 -9.07 -1.72
C PHE A 141 -6.83 -7.73 -0.99
N THR A 142 -7.14 -6.67 -1.73
CA THR A 142 -7.05 -5.27 -1.29
C THR A 142 -8.35 -4.74 -0.70
N ARG A 143 -8.30 -3.54 -0.10
CA ARG A 143 -9.51 -2.77 0.27
C ARG A 143 -10.47 -2.62 -0.91
N GLY A 144 -9.96 -2.33 -2.11
CA GLY A 144 -10.79 -2.18 -3.31
C GLY A 144 -11.50 -3.47 -3.69
N ASP A 145 -10.79 -4.61 -3.64
CA ASP A 145 -11.40 -5.93 -3.85
C ASP A 145 -12.52 -6.20 -2.83
N PHE A 146 -12.29 -5.86 -1.56
CA PHE A 146 -13.29 -6.11 -0.52
C PHE A 146 -14.50 -5.17 -0.63
N LEU A 147 -14.27 -3.88 -0.87
CA LEU A 147 -15.34 -2.91 -1.09
C LEU A 147 -16.22 -3.31 -2.28
N ALA A 148 -15.64 -3.88 -3.34
CA ALA A 148 -16.42 -4.39 -4.46
C ALA A 148 -17.40 -5.50 -4.04
N VAL A 149 -16.94 -6.46 -3.23
CA VAL A 149 -17.78 -7.53 -2.66
C VAL A 149 -18.86 -6.95 -1.75
N LEU A 150 -18.50 -6.02 -0.87
CA LEU A 150 -19.43 -5.45 0.11
C LEU A 150 -20.49 -4.57 -0.57
N ALA A 151 -20.10 -3.76 -1.54
CA ALA A 151 -21.01 -2.93 -2.33
C ALA A 151 -21.98 -3.79 -3.14
N GLU A 152 -21.53 -4.93 -3.67
CA GLU A 152 -22.42 -5.91 -4.31
C GLU A 152 -23.42 -6.51 -3.31
N GLY A 153 -22.98 -6.83 -2.10
CA GLY A 153 -23.88 -7.25 -1.02
C GLY A 153 -24.98 -6.22 -0.72
N ILE A 154 -24.64 -4.94 -0.65
CA ILE A 154 -25.61 -3.85 -0.45
C ILE A 154 -26.60 -3.76 -1.62
N ARG A 155 -26.10 -3.81 -2.87
CA ARG A 155 -26.97 -3.83 -4.06
C ARG A 155 -27.94 -5.01 -4.04
N ASN A 156 -27.51 -6.14 -3.50
CA ASN A 156 -28.33 -7.35 -3.35
C ASN A 156 -29.14 -7.40 -2.05
N GLY A 157 -29.27 -6.28 -1.34
CA GLY A 157 -30.23 -6.12 -0.24
C GLY A 157 -29.70 -6.46 1.16
N VAL A 158 -28.37 -6.62 1.34
CA VAL A 158 -27.80 -6.76 2.69
C VAL A 158 -28.09 -5.48 3.49
N SER A 159 -28.81 -5.64 4.60
CA SER A 159 -29.23 -4.55 5.49
C SER A 159 -28.72 -4.73 6.93
N ASN A 160 -27.87 -5.72 7.17
CA ASN A 160 -27.35 -6.05 8.49
C ASN A 160 -26.40 -4.94 9.01
N GLU A 161 -26.63 -4.47 10.24
CA GLU A 161 -25.90 -3.31 10.77
C GLU A 161 -24.42 -3.57 11.02
N ILE A 162 -24.03 -4.80 11.37
CA ILE A 162 -22.61 -5.18 11.51
C ILE A 162 -21.91 -5.09 10.16
N PHE A 163 -22.60 -5.46 9.09
CA PHE A 163 -22.11 -5.35 7.72
C PHE A 163 -22.01 -3.89 7.26
N LEU A 164 -23.10 -3.13 7.42
CA LEU A 164 -23.18 -1.74 6.96
C LEU A 164 -22.17 -0.86 7.68
N ASP A 165 -21.97 -1.05 9.00
CA ASP A 165 -20.94 -0.35 9.74
C ASP A 165 -19.54 -0.66 9.19
N PHE A 166 -19.25 -1.92 8.84
CA PHE A 166 -17.94 -2.29 8.30
C PHE A 166 -17.70 -1.71 6.91
N TYR A 167 -18.71 -1.77 6.04
CA TYR A 167 -18.67 -1.15 4.72
C TYR A 167 -18.43 0.36 4.80
N ALA A 168 -19.18 1.06 5.66
CA ALA A 168 -19.02 2.49 5.86
C ALA A 168 -17.62 2.85 6.41
N TYR A 169 -17.08 2.02 7.32
CA TYR A 169 -15.73 2.20 7.83
C TYR A 169 -14.66 2.09 6.73
N LEU A 170 -14.70 1.02 5.92
CA LEU A 170 -13.75 0.87 4.81
C LEU A 170 -13.94 1.95 3.73
N SER A 171 -15.19 2.35 3.45
CA SER A 171 -15.49 3.41 2.49
C SER A 171 -14.91 4.74 2.94
N GLY A 172 -15.02 5.08 4.23
CA GLY A 172 -14.41 6.30 4.77
C GLY A 172 -12.88 6.33 4.66
N ILE A 173 -12.21 5.17 4.78
CA ILE A 173 -10.76 5.08 4.51
C ILE A 173 -10.48 5.36 3.02
N GLU A 174 -11.26 4.76 2.11
CA GLU A 174 -11.10 4.98 0.67
C GLU A 174 -11.35 6.44 0.30
N GLU A 175 -12.40 7.07 0.82
CA GLU A 175 -12.70 8.50 0.65
C GLU A 175 -11.55 9.38 1.13
N GLY A 176 -10.99 9.09 2.31
CA GLY A 176 -9.80 9.78 2.82
C GLY A 176 -8.60 9.64 1.88
N VAL A 177 -8.40 8.44 1.32
CA VAL A 177 -7.33 8.18 0.36
C VAL A 177 -7.56 8.90 -0.96
N GLN A 178 -8.80 9.03 -1.43
CA GLN A 178 -9.12 9.77 -2.67
C GLN A 178 -9.20 11.29 -2.48
N GLY A 179 -9.20 11.78 -1.23
CA GLY A 179 -9.30 13.20 -0.92
C GLY A 179 -8.23 14.08 -1.57
N TYR A 180 -7.10 13.52 -2.01
CA TYR A 180 -6.07 14.25 -2.75
C TYR A 180 -6.54 14.80 -4.10
N LEU A 181 -7.62 14.25 -4.66
CA LEU A 181 -8.17 14.67 -5.95
C LEU A 181 -9.04 15.94 -5.85
N THR A 182 -9.62 16.20 -4.67
CA THR A 182 -10.67 17.21 -4.51
C THR A 182 -10.36 18.25 -3.45
N ASN A 183 -9.53 17.92 -2.47
CA ASN A 183 -9.23 18.80 -1.34
C ASN A 183 -7.94 19.57 -1.61
N SER A 184 -7.86 20.77 -1.06
CA SER A 184 -6.63 21.55 -1.03
C SER A 184 -5.50 20.75 -0.35
N TYR A 185 -4.29 20.75 -0.92
CA TYR A 185 -3.14 20.04 -0.34
C TYR A 185 -2.75 20.53 1.05
N GLU A 186 -3.18 21.74 1.41
CA GLU A 186 -3.01 22.31 2.74
C GLU A 186 -3.78 21.55 3.83
N SER A 187 -4.92 20.94 3.48
CA SER A 187 -5.77 20.19 4.41
C SER A 187 -5.58 18.67 4.34
N TRP A 188 -4.64 18.18 3.51
CA TRP A 188 -4.41 16.76 3.35
C TRP A 188 -3.94 16.10 4.64
N ASP A 189 -4.69 15.09 5.06
CA ASP A 189 -4.32 14.19 6.13
C ASP A 189 -3.39 13.08 5.63
N LYS A 190 -3.06 12.13 6.51
CA LYS A 190 -2.22 10.98 6.16
C LYS A 190 -2.80 10.16 4.99
N HIS A 191 -4.12 10.01 4.91
CA HIS A 191 -4.76 9.21 3.86
C HIS A 191 -4.64 9.89 2.51
N ALA A 192 -4.90 11.19 2.43
CA ALA A 192 -4.74 11.94 1.17
C ALA A 192 -3.29 11.90 0.67
N TRP A 193 -2.30 12.04 1.55
CA TRP A 193 -0.89 11.87 1.17
C TRP A 193 -0.56 10.46 0.65
N ILE A 194 -1.16 9.42 1.24
CA ILE A 194 -1.03 8.04 0.75
C ILE A 194 -1.62 7.92 -0.66
N GLY A 195 -2.81 8.48 -0.90
CA GLY A 195 -3.46 8.50 -2.20
C GLY A 195 -2.60 9.16 -3.27
N PHE A 196 -2.11 10.37 -2.97
CA PHE A 196 -1.21 11.10 -3.84
C PHE A 196 0.07 10.31 -4.14
N PHE A 197 0.72 9.73 -3.13
CA PHE A 197 1.94 8.94 -3.35
C PHE A 197 1.69 7.63 -4.12
N LYS A 198 0.54 6.99 -3.97
CA LYS A 198 0.14 5.87 -4.84
C LYS A 198 0.00 6.32 -6.30
N HIS A 199 -0.61 7.48 -6.53
CA HIS A 199 -0.74 8.05 -7.87
C HIS A 199 0.63 8.33 -8.49
N VAL A 200 1.50 9.06 -7.77
CA VAL A 200 2.88 9.34 -8.20
C VAL A 200 3.64 8.04 -8.48
N GLN A 201 3.50 7.03 -7.62
CA GLN A 201 4.14 5.73 -7.82
C GLN A 201 3.72 5.06 -9.13
N ALA A 202 2.42 5.08 -9.43
CA ALA A 202 1.87 4.49 -10.64
C ALA A 202 2.36 5.24 -11.90
N GLU A 203 2.28 6.57 -11.88
CA GLU A 203 2.72 7.44 -12.98
C GLU A 203 4.21 7.29 -13.27
N LEU A 204 5.06 7.32 -12.24
CA LEU A 204 6.50 7.16 -12.43
C LEU A 204 6.92 5.71 -12.72
N GLY A 205 6.05 4.73 -12.46
CA GLY A 205 6.35 3.29 -12.57
C GLY A 205 7.42 2.80 -11.59
N LYS A 206 7.74 3.60 -10.56
CA LYS A 206 8.84 3.35 -9.61
C LYS A 206 8.65 4.12 -8.32
N GLY A 207 9.59 3.91 -7.40
CA GLY A 207 9.61 4.57 -6.10
C GLY A 207 8.92 3.74 -5.02
N LYS A 208 9.11 4.20 -3.79
CA LYS A 208 8.53 3.61 -2.58
C LYS A 208 8.10 4.73 -1.67
N TRP A 209 7.10 4.46 -0.85
CA TRP A 209 6.67 5.35 0.20
C TRP A 209 6.43 4.60 1.50
N ASP A 210 6.63 5.30 2.60
CA ASP A 210 6.35 4.80 3.94
C ASP A 210 6.25 5.96 4.93
N GLN A 211 5.74 5.66 6.12
CA GLN A 211 5.82 6.60 7.23
C GLN A 211 7.23 6.59 7.80
N ILE A 212 7.87 7.76 7.87
CA ILE A 212 9.15 7.89 8.57
C ILE A 212 8.84 8.00 10.08
N PRO A 213 9.48 7.21 10.96
CA PRO A 213 9.21 7.26 12.40
C PRO A 213 9.35 8.68 12.98
N HIS A 214 8.36 9.09 13.77
CA HIS A 214 8.27 10.45 14.37
C HIS A 214 8.26 11.59 13.33
N GLN A 215 7.94 11.31 12.07
CA GLN A 215 7.89 12.25 10.96
C GLN A 215 6.63 12.02 10.10
N TYR A 216 6.56 12.74 8.99
CA TYR A 216 5.53 12.66 7.95
C TYR A 216 5.70 11.43 7.03
N MET A 217 4.71 11.22 6.15
CA MET A 217 4.82 10.28 5.04
C MET A 217 5.87 10.77 4.04
N ALA A 218 6.72 9.87 3.56
CA ALA A 218 7.68 10.19 2.51
C ALA A 218 7.56 9.24 1.32
N PHE A 219 7.84 9.75 0.13
CA PHE A 219 7.98 9.00 -1.11
C PHE A 219 9.39 9.21 -1.66
N TRP A 220 10.08 8.16 -2.10
CA TRP A 220 11.44 8.28 -2.64
C TRP A 220 11.67 7.37 -3.84
N TRP A 221 12.45 7.86 -4.81
CA TRP A 221 12.76 7.15 -6.05
C TRP A 221 14.10 7.61 -6.66
N GLY A 222 14.56 6.90 -7.69
CA GLY A 222 15.91 7.04 -8.24
C GLY A 222 16.91 6.20 -7.45
N GLY A 223 18.13 6.72 -7.26
CA GLY A 223 19.19 6.03 -6.52
C GLY A 223 20.34 5.60 -7.42
N HIS A 224 21.15 6.55 -7.85
CA HIS A 224 22.38 6.30 -8.61
C HIS A 224 23.60 6.73 -7.81
N GLY A 225 24.64 5.91 -7.82
CA GLY A 225 25.93 6.20 -7.17
C GLY A 225 27.03 6.46 -8.17
N ASP A 226 28.18 6.90 -7.68
CA ASP A 226 29.45 6.99 -8.40
C ASP A 226 30.59 6.50 -7.47
N GLU A 227 31.82 6.94 -7.70
CA GLU A 227 32.97 6.57 -6.88
C GLU A 227 32.77 6.90 -5.38
N LEU A 228 32.32 8.12 -5.05
CA LEU A 228 32.21 8.63 -3.68
C LEU A 228 30.80 8.50 -3.10
N VAL A 229 29.78 8.54 -3.95
CA VAL A 229 28.38 8.56 -3.57
C VAL A 229 27.78 7.19 -3.77
N SER A 230 27.15 6.62 -2.73
CA SER A 230 26.43 5.35 -2.86
C SER A 230 25.09 5.52 -3.56
N LYS A 231 24.34 6.60 -3.26
CA LYS A 231 23.06 6.92 -3.89
C LYS A 231 22.78 8.41 -3.88
N ARG A 232 22.34 8.95 -5.01
CA ARG A 232 21.58 10.19 -5.20
C ARG A 232 20.15 9.84 -5.56
N TYR A 233 19.19 10.45 -4.88
CA TYR A 233 17.78 10.13 -5.07
C TYR A 233 16.89 11.32 -4.73
N LEU A 234 15.66 11.27 -5.22
CA LEU A 234 14.62 12.26 -4.91
C LEU A 234 13.73 11.74 -3.79
N GLN A 235 13.27 12.65 -2.93
CA GLN A 235 12.37 12.33 -1.84
C GLN A 235 11.31 13.42 -1.67
N LEU A 236 10.03 13.05 -1.74
CA LEU A 236 8.91 13.88 -1.34
C LEU A 236 8.69 13.70 0.16
N ASN A 237 8.63 14.81 0.87
CA ASN A 237 8.36 14.96 2.28
C ASN A 237 7.07 15.75 2.41
N GLN A 238 5.94 15.12 2.07
CA GLN A 238 4.67 15.80 1.86
C GLN A 238 4.83 16.98 0.90
N LYS A 239 4.83 18.22 1.38
CA LYS A 239 4.86 19.44 0.54
C LYS A 239 6.23 19.76 -0.06
N GLU A 240 7.29 19.13 0.45
CA GLU A 240 8.66 19.46 0.08
C GLU A 240 9.29 18.35 -0.79
N LEU A 241 9.92 18.72 -1.89
CA LEU A 241 10.79 17.85 -2.69
C LEU A 241 12.23 18.07 -2.28
N GLN A 242 12.94 16.99 -1.94
CA GLN A 242 14.35 17.02 -1.59
C GLN A 242 15.19 16.20 -2.57
N ILE A 243 16.37 16.73 -2.89
CA ILE A 243 17.47 15.94 -3.45
C ILE A 243 18.31 15.43 -2.28
N ARG A 244 18.49 14.11 -2.18
CA ARG A 244 19.20 13.46 -1.10
C ARG A 244 20.36 12.61 -1.58
N ILE A 245 21.38 12.49 -0.73
CA ILE A 245 22.54 11.64 -0.98
C ILE A 245 22.84 10.70 0.19
N SER A 246 23.52 9.61 -0.12
CA SER A 246 24.29 8.79 0.80
C SER A 246 25.68 8.58 0.21
N VAL A 247 26.71 8.54 1.04
CA VAL A 247 28.11 8.39 0.59
C VAL A 247 28.65 7.03 1.03
N LYS A 248 29.71 6.56 0.36
CA LYS A 248 30.34 5.27 0.69
C LYS A 248 31.25 5.35 1.92
N ASP A 249 31.94 6.48 2.09
CA ASP A 249 32.86 6.72 3.22
C ASP A 249 32.28 7.78 4.16
N ASP A 250 31.99 7.34 5.38
CA ASP A 250 31.38 8.17 6.42
C ASP A 250 32.26 9.35 6.83
N SER A 251 33.58 9.22 6.73
CA SER A 251 34.53 10.30 7.04
C SER A 251 34.43 11.45 6.03
N GLN A 252 34.01 11.17 4.79
CA GLN A 252 33.92 12.14 3.71
C GLN A 252 32.55 12.81 3.59
N ARG A 253 31.55 12.40 4.40
CA ARG A 253 30.16 12.87 4.35
C ARG A 253 30.03 14.39 4.26
N LYS A 254 30.75 15.12 5.11
CA LYS A 254 30.65 16.59 5.18
C LYS A 254 31.18 17.26 3.91
N VAL A 255 32.31 16.78 3.40
CA VAL A 255 32.98 17.33 2.21
C VAL A 255 32.14 17.05 0.97
N VAL A 256 31.80 15.77 0.73
CA VAL A 256 31.03 15.33 -0.45
C VAL A 256 29.65 15.99 -0.48
N ARG A 257 28.92 16.03 0.65
CA ARG A 257 27.63 16.73 0.73
C ARG A 257 27.75 18.20 0.37
N SER A 258 28.78 18.89 0.86
CA SER A 258 28.92 20.34 0.64
C SER A 258 29.35 20.68 -0.79
N GLN A 259 30.12 19.80 -1.45
CA GLN A 259 30.40 19.90 -2.89
C GLN A 259 29.13 19.68 -3.72
N TRP A 260 28.42 18.60 -3.46
CA TRP A 260 27.18 18.28 -4.17
C TRP A 260 26.08 19.31 -3.97
N ALA A 261 25.87 19.80 -2.75
CA ALA A 261 24.87 20.83 -2.49
C ALA A 261 25.14 22.11 -3.29
N ARG A 262 26.41 22.53 -3.40
CA ARG A 262 26.77 23.70 -4.24
C ARG A 262 26.49 23.43 -5.71
N ARG A 263 26.90 22.27 -6.24
CA ARG A 263 26.67 21.88 -7.63
C ARG A 263 25.18 21.85 -7.97
N VAL A 264 24.38 21.17 -7.15
CA VAL A 264 22.93 21.05 -7.34
C VAL A 264 22.27 22.43 -7.35
N ILE A 265 22.55 23.29 -6.37
CA ILE A 265 21.94 24.64 -6.30
C ILE A 265 22.33 25.49 -7.51
N GLN A 266 23.60 25.47 -7.92
CA GLN A 266 24.09 26.24 -9.05
C GLN A 266 23.45 25.78 -10.37
N ALA A 267 23.41 24.47 -10.61
CA ALA A 267 22.83 23.91 -11.83
C ALA A 267 21.30 24.06 -11.87
N ALA A 268 20.62 23.87 -10.73
CA ALA A 268 19.18 24.10 -10.63
C ALA A 268 18.82 25.54 -11.00
N LYS A 269 19.57 26.52 -10.46
CA LYS A 269 19.40 27.94 -10.80
C LYS A 269 19.59 28.21 -12.30
N ALA A 270 20.58 27.56 -12.93
CA ALA A 270 20.83 27.71 -14.37
C ALA A 270 19.68 27.16 -15.25
N GLN A 271 18.92 26.19 -14.74
CA GLN A 271 17.78 25.58 -15.43
C GLN A 271 16.41 26.12 -14.95
N GLY A 272 16.40 27.16 -14.10
CA GLY A 272 15.16 27.72 -13.55
C GLY A 272 14.43 26.80 -12.56
N ILE A 273 15.10 25.80 -11.99
CA ILE A 273 14.53 24.92 -10.98
C ILE A 273 14.74 25.55 -9.60
N GLU A 274 13.65 25.83 -8.91
CA GLU A 274 13.66 26.49 -7.60
C GLU A 274 14.04 25.54 -6.46
N PHE A 275 15.34 25.43 -6.22
CA PHE A 275 15.89 24.74 -5.07
C PHE A 275 16.57 25.69 -4.10
N SER A 276 16.33 25.48 -2.81
CA SER A 276 16.92 26.25 -1.71
C SER A 276 17.84 25.38 -0.85
N LYS A 277 18.74 26.04 -0.12
CA LYS A 277 19.68 25.36 0.77
C LYS A 277 18.96 24.85 2.02
N VAL A 278 19.19 23.59 2.37
CA VAL A 278 18.62 22.96 3.57
C VAL A 278 19.56 23.04 4.77
N LYS A 279 19.00 22.97 5.98
CA LYS A 279 19.78 22.74 7.19
C LYS A 279 20.32 21.31 7.16
N TYR A 280 21.62 21.17 7.40
CA TYR A 280 22.25 19.86 7.39
C TYR A 280 22.06 19.14 8.71
N HIS A 281 21.60 17.89 8.62
CA HIS A 281 21.54 16.96 9.73
C HIS A 281 22.55 15.83 9.48
N GLU A 282 23.16 15.35 10.56
CA GLU A 282 24.05 14.19 10.49
C GLU A 282 23.21 12.91 10.42
N GLY A 283 23.51 12.05 9.46
CA GLY A 283 22.77 10.81 9.22
C GLY A 283 23.34 10.05 8.02
N LYS A 284 22.88 8.81 7.84
CA LYS A 284 23.27 7.95 6.70
C LYS A 284 22.85 8.54 5.35
N THR A 285 21.74 9.28 5.33
CA THR A 285 21.28 10.04 4.16
C THR A 285 21.18 11.51 4.52
N MET A 286 21.56 12.40 3.60
CA MET A 286 21.63 13.83 3.81
C MET A 286 20.88 14.56 2.69
N ALA A 287 20.07 15.56 3.04
CA ALA A 287 19.47 16.45 2.06
C ALA A 287 20.52 17.46 1.55
N LEU A 288 20.49 17.71 0.24
CA LEU A 288 21.34 18.68 -0.44
C LEU A 288 20.62 20.01 -0.66
N ALA A 289 19.37 19.91 -1.11
CA ALA A 289 18.51 21.01 -1.46
C ALA A 289 17.04 20.60 -1.31
N ALA A 290 16.17 21.59 -1.12
CA ALA A 290 14.73 21.42 -1.00
C ALA A 290 13.97 22.49 -1.78
N GLY A 291 12.83 22.13 -2.34
CA GLY A 291 11.96 23.00 -3.11
C GLY A 291 10.51 22.53 -3.07
N ASN A 292 9.60 23.38 -3.51
CA ASN A 292 8.21 23.00 -3.72
C ASN A 292 8.09 22.25 -5.04
N TYR A 293 7.10 21.36 -5.16
CA TYR A 293 6.90 20.58 -6.39
C TYR A 293 5.44 20.45 -6.81
N LEU A 294 4.50 20.69 -5.90
CA LEU A 294 3.08 20.64 -6.18
C LEU A 294 2.71 21.84 -7.06
N GLN A 295 2.13 21.53 -8.22
CA GLN A 295 1.46 22.50 -9.07
C GLN A 295 -0.01 22.51 -8.65
N VAL A 296 -0.55 23.68 -8.32
CA VAL A 296 -1.90 23.80 -7.75
C VAL A 296 -2.70 24.89 -8.43
N ASP A 297 -4.02 24.73 -8.43
CA ASP A 297 -4.94 25.77 -8.85
C ASP A 297 -5.17 26.83 -7.76
N GLU A 298 -6.06 27.79 -8.02
CA GLU A 298 -6.42 28.86 -7.07
C GLU A 298 -7.06 28.34 -5.77
N ALA A 299 -7.67 27.14 -5.80
CA ALA A 299 -8.24 26.49 -4.62
C ALA A 299 -7.21 25.65 -3.84
N GLY A 300 -5.97 25.54 -4.35
CA GLY A 300 -4.93 24.68 -3.79
C GLY A 300 -5.15 23.20 -4.09
N ILE A 301 -6.01 22.85 -5.05
CA ILE A 301 -6.14 21.48 -5.53
C ILE A 301 -4.96 21.20 -6.46
N VAL A 302 -4.35 20.02 -6.32
CA VAL A 302 -3.15 19.66 -7.08
C VAL A 302 -3.51 19.34 -8.52
N ASP A 303 -2.89 20.06 -9.46
CA ASP A 303 -2.83 19.67 -10.87
C ASP A 303 -1.84 18.50 -10.99
N ILE A 304 -2.42 17.29 -11.04
CA ILE A 304 -1.66 16.05 -11.07
C ILE A 304 -0.78 15.97 -12.33
N PRO A 305 -1.28 16.14 -13.57
CA PRO A 305 -0.44 16.16 -14.76
C PRO A 305 0.77 17.10 -14.67
N SER A 306 0.55 18.36 -14.28
CA SER A 306 1.63 19.35 -14.19
C SER A 306 2.63 19.02 -13.09
N THR A 307 2.15 18.50 -11.96
CA THR A 307 3.00 18.02 -10.86
C THR A 307 3.88 16.85 -11.29
N ILE A 308 3.31 15.85 -11.98
CA ILE A 308 4.07 14.69 -12.47
C ILE A 308 5.10 15.11 -13.52
N ALA A 309 4.76 16.03 -14.43
CA ALA A 309 5.69 16.58 -15.41
C ALA A 309 6.89 17.26 -14.73
N TYR A 310 6.63 18.08 -13.71
CA TYR A 310 7.69 18.72 -12.93
C TYR A 310 8.58 17.70 -12.19
N LEU A 311 7.98 16.66 -11.59
CA LEU A 311 8.75 15.60 -10.92
C LEU A 311 9.67 14.84 -11.89
N ARG A 312 9.22 14.60 -13.13
CA ARG A 312 10.06 13.99 -14.18
C ARG A 312 11.19 14.92 -14.61
N GLN A 313 10.90 16.21 -14.81
CA GLN A 313 11.92 17.22 -15.13
C GLN A 313 13.03 17.24 -14.07
N VAL A 314 12.68 17.23 -12.78
CA VAL A 314 13.66 17.22 -11.69
C VAL A 314 14.43 15.90 -11.63
N GLU A 315 13.78 14.77 -11.94
CA GLU A 315 14.46 13.47 -12.04
C GLU A 315 15.53 13.48 -13.13
N ASP A 316 15.21 13.99 -14.32
CA ASP A 316 16.14 14.03 -15.45
C ASP A 316 17.26 15.05 -15.22
N PHE A 317 16.96 16.19 -14.59
CA PHE A 317 17.97 17.13 -14.08
C PHE A 317 19.00 16.43 -13.18
N LEU A 318 18.53 15.64 -12.20
CA LEU A 318 19.43 14.96 -11.27
C LEU A 318 20.27 13.86 -11.97
N LYS A 319 19.71 13.19 -12.98
CA LYS A 319 20.45 12.20 -13.79
C LYS A 319 21.55 12.86 -14.63
N GLY A 320 21.24 13.93 -15.36
CA GLY A 320 22.23 14.63 -16.19
C GLY A 320 23.42 15.14 -15.38
N LEU A 321 23.18 15.65 -14.17
CA LEU A 321 24.25 16.07 -13.25
C LEU A 321 25.21 14.94 -12.83
N ALA A 322 24.77 13.69 -12.86
CA ALA A 322 25.60 12.55 -12.52
C ALA A 322 26.44 12.06 -13.70
N GLU A 323 25.94 12.21 -14.93
CA GLU A 323 26.62 11.79 -16.17
C GLU A 323 27.81 12.68 -16.51
N GLU A 324 27.71 14.00 -16.27
CA GLU A 324 28.83 14.96 -16.40
C GLU A 324 30.05 14.61 -15.54
N ILE A 325 29.90 13.77 -14.50
CA ILE A 325 31.02 13.32 -13.65
C ILE A 325 31.73 12.12 -14.27
N VAL A 326 30.99 11.25 -14.97
CA VAL A 326 31.55 10.05 -15.62
C VAL A 326 32.34 10.44 -16.87
N GLU A 327 31.92 11.49 -17.58
CA GLU A 327 32.64 11.97 -18.78
C GLU A 327 33.87 12.83 -18.44
N ALA A 328 33.95 13.37 -17.22
CA ALA A 328 35.06 14.21 -16.77
C ALA A 328 36.17 13.45 -16.00
N ALA A 329 36.01 12.13 -15.81
CA ALA A 329 36.95 11.26 -15.09
C ALA A 329 37.71 10.34 -16.06
#